data_AF-A0A813IDB0-F1
#
_entry.id   AF-A0A813IDB0-F1
#
_cell.length_a   1.000
_cell.length_b   1.000
_cell.length_c   1.000
_cell.angle_alpha   90.00
_cell.angle_beta   90.00
_cell.angle_gamma   90.00
#
_symmetry.space_group_name_H-M   'P 1'
#
loop_
_entity.id
_entity.type
_entity.pdbx_description
1 polymer ?
#
loop_
_entity_poly.entity_id
_entity_poly.type
_entity_poly.pdbx_seq_one_letter_code
_entity_poly.pdbx_strand_id
1 'polypeptide(L)'
;MVAGWQVGLKESMDGIVTASARSVAHKSLPPIPEGQQPDSYGKWPISIMLFYQYVEPAWTPKLHRRALAFVQALGKKHGVTGRGRCATEGLNCTVT
;
A
#
# COMPACT_ATOMS: atom_id res chain seq x y z
N MET A 1 -27.09 -5.01 -20.46
CA MET A 1 -26.05 -4.60 -21.42
C MET A 1 -25.10 -3.63 -20.74
N VAL A 2 -23.92 -4.12 -20.38
CA VAL A 2 -22.69 -3.31 -20.30
C VAL A 2 -21.80 -3.93 -21.37
N ALA A 3 -21.35 -3.12 -22.32
CA ALA A 3 -20.65 -3.59 -23.50
C ALA A 3 -19.26 -4.16 -23.15
N GLY A 4 -18.94 -5.34 -23.67
CA GLY A 4 -17.78 -5.42 -24.55
C GLY A 4 -16.48 -6.11 -24.07
N TRP A 5 -16.48 -7.02 -23.10
CA TRP A 5 -15.28 -7.84 -22.84
C TRP A 5 -15.64 -9.31 -22.65
N GLN A 6 -15.76 -10.05 -23.75
CA GLN A 6 -15.66 -11.52 -23.76
C GLN A 6 -14.21 -11.90 -24.03
N VAL A 7 -13.35 -11.72 -23.03
CA VAL A 7 -11.97 -12.20 -23.11
C VAL A 7 -11.98 -13.67 -22.75
N GLY A 8 -11.44 -14.53 -23.61
CA GLY A 8 -11.27 -15.94 -23.27
C GLY A 8 -10.34 -16.10 -22.08
N LEU A 9 -10.54 -17.12 -21.23
CA LEU A 9 -9.70 -17.35 -20.04
C LEU A 9 -8.20 -17.35 -20.38
N LYS A 10 -7.84 -17.94 -21.53
CA LYS A 10 -6.46 -18.00 -22.03
C LYS A 10 -5.86 -16.63 -22.33
N GLU A 11 -6.67 -15.72 -22.87
CA GLU A 11 -6.28 -14.35 -23.22
C GLU A 11 -6.26 -13.46 -21.97
N SER A 12 -7.12 -13.72 -20.97
CA SER A 12 -7.05 -13.07 -19.66
C SER A 12 -5.85 -13.48 -18.81
N MET A 13 -5.27 -14.66 -19.10
CA MET A 13 -4.10 -15.18 -18.38
C MET A 13 -2.78 -14.86 -19.07
N ASP A 14 -2.81 -14.24 -20.26
CA ASP A 14 -1.60 -13.85 -20.97
C ASP A 14 -0.85 -12.76 -20.19
N GLY A 15 0.45 -12.95 -20.01
CA GLY A 15 1.30 -12.10 -19.15
C GLY A 15 1.17 -12.33 -17.63
N ILE A 16 0.24 -13.17 -17.15
CA ILE A 16 0.20 -13.55 -15.73
C ILE A 16 1.32 -14.53 -15.43
N VAL A 17 2.30 -14.07 -14.66
CA VAL A 17 3.32 -14.95 -14.07
C VAL A 17 2.70 -15.63 -12.85
N THR A 18 2.11 -16.81 -13.04
CA THR A 18 1.42 -17.58 -11.99
C THR A 18 2.29 -17.85 -10.76
N ALA A 19 3.62 -17.95 -10.94
CA ALA A 19 4.58 -18.03 -9.84
C ALA A 19 4.56 -16.80 -8.92
N SER A 20 4.27 -15.62 -9.47
CA SER A 20 4.17 -14.33 -8.75
C SER A 20 2.77 -14.08 -8.17
N ALA A 21 1.75 -14.82 -8.61
CA ALA A 21 0.38 -14.75 -8.09
C ALA A 21 0.22 -15.53 -6.77
N ARG A 22 1.09 -15.25 -5.79
CA ARG A 22 1.09 -15.89 -4.48
C ARG A 22 1.00 -14.85 -3.38
N SER A 23 0.33 -15.19 -2.28
CA SER A 23 0.35 -14.33 -1.09
C SER A 23 1.79 -14.09 -0.63
N VAL A 24 2.12 -12.82 -0.46
CA VAL A 24 3.38 -12.36 0.15
C VAL A 24 3.15 -11.83 1.56
N ALA A 25 1.96 -12.06 2.13
CA ALA A 25 1.66 -11.71 3.51
C ALA A 25 2.69 -12.35 4.46
N HIS A 26 3.10 -11.60 5.48
CA HIS A 26 4.10 -11.99 6.49
C HIS A 26 5.52 -12.28 5.96
N LYS A 27 5.78 -12.11 4.66
CA LYS A 27 7.15 -12.14 4.13
C LYS A 27 7.83 -10.80 4.41
N SER A 28 9.15 -10.82 4.53
CA SER A 28 9.94 -9.60 4.60
C SER A 28 9.70 -8.73 3.37
N LEU A 29 9.69 -7.41 3.57
CA LEU A 29 9.73 -6.47 2.45
C LEU A 29 10.99 -6.73 1.61
N PRO A 30 10.92 -6.57 0.28
CA PRO A 30 12.11 -6.67 -0.55
C PRO A 30 13.17 -5.66 -0.09
N PRO A 31 14.47 -6.00 -0.19
CA PRO A 31 15.53 -5.06 0.15
C PRO A 31 15.48 -3.85 -0.79
N ILE A 32 15.96 -2.71 -0.30
CA ILE A 32 16.16 -1.52 -1.14
C ILE A 32 17.27 -1.88 -2.16
N PRO A 33 17.05 -1.67 -3.48
CA PRO A 33 18.08 -1.94 -4.48
C PRO A 33 19.37 -1.18 -4.18
N GLU A 34 20.52 -1.83 -4.34
CA GLU A 34 21.83 -1.19 -4.20
C GLU A 34 22.15 -0.25 -5.36
N GLY A 35 23.11 0.66 -5.16
CA GLY A 35 23.64 1.50 -6.24
C GLY A 35 22.69 2.58 -6.76
N GLN A 36 21.65 2.93 -5.99
CA GLN A 36 20.75 4.02 -6.36
C GLN A 36 21.53 5.30 -6.63
N GLN A 37 21.21 5.96 -7.73
CA GLN A 37 21.78 7.24 -8.12
C GLN A 37 20.69 8.31 -8.09
N PRO A 38 21.04 9.56 -7.79
CA PRO A 38 20.12 10.67 -7.99
C PRO A 38 19.78 10.83 -9.48
N ASP A 39 18.60 11.38 -9.77
CA ASP A 39 18.19 11.73 -11.13
C ASP A 39 18.99 12.93 -11.69
N SER A 40 18.68 13.35 -12.92
CA SER A 40 19.33 14.50 -13.58
C SER A 40 19.14 15.84 -12.85
N TYR A 41 18.25 15.90 -11.87
CA TYR A 41 17.97 17.07 -11.03
C TYR A 41 18.56 16.92 -9.62
N GLY A 42 19.34 15.87 -9.36
CA GLY A 42 19.95 15.62 -8.07
C GLY A 42 19.01 14.99 -7.03
N LYS A 43 17.83 14.47 -7.43
CA LYS A 43 16.86 13.88 -6.50
C LYS A 43 17.10 12.38 -6.32
N TRP A 44 17.18 11.94 -5.07
CA TRP A 44 17.25 10.52 -4.73
C TRP A 44 15.93 9.80 -5.04
N PRO A 45 15.97 8.50 -5.39
CA PRO A 45 14.75 7.72 -5.56
C PRO A 45 13.95 7.64 -4.26
N ILE A 46 12.63 7.60 -4.38
CA ILE A 46 11.69 7.58 -3.27
C ILE A 46 10.91 6.27 -3.31
N SER A 47 10.70 5.66 -2.15
CA SER A 47 9.78 4.53 -2.01
C SER A 47 8.37 5.04 -1.78
N ILE A 48 7.40 4.52 -2.53
CA ILE A 48 5.98 4.79 -2.31
C ILE A 48 5.33 3.52 -1.79
N MET A 49 4.68 3.59 -0.64
CA MET A 49 3.95 2.46 -0.05
C MET A 49 2.46 2.75 -0.05
N LEU A 50 1.69 1.88 -0.71
CA LEU A 50 0.24 1.90 -0.72
C LEU A 50 -0.28 0.70 0.09
N PHE A 51 -1.13 0.96 1.06
CA PHE A 51 -1.73 -0.10 1.85
C PHE A 51 -3.12 0.28 2.33
N TYR A 52 -3.93 -0.74 2.56
CA TYR A 52 -5.22 -0.62 3.21
C TYR A 52 -5.42 -1.80 4.15
N GLN A 53 -6.13 -1.58 5.25
CA GLN A 53 -6.50 -2.63 6.20
C GLN A 53 -7.86 -2.28 6.79
N TYR A 54 -8.85 -3.14 6.56
CA TYR A 54 -10.11 -3.12 7.29
C TYR A 54 -9.96 -3.81 8.64
N VAL A 55 -10.73 -3.37 9.63
CA VAL A 55 -10.76 -3.99 10.97
C VAL A 55 -12.19 -4.39 11.31
N GLU A 56 -12.35 -5.62 11.78
CA GLU A 56 -13.64 -6.17 12.19
C GLU A 56 -13.58 -6.69 13.65
N PRO A 57 -14.51 -6.27 14.53
CA PRO A 57 -15.54 -5.26 14.30
C PRO A 57 -14.95 -3.86 14.10
N ALA A 58 -15.71 -2.97 13.46
CA ALA A 58 -15.31 -1.59 13.27
C ALA A 58 -14.95 -0.92 14.61
N TRP A 59 -13.96 -0.04 14.59
CA TRP A 59 -13.53 0.67 15.78
C TRP A 59 -14.64 1.53 16.36
N THR A 60 -14.78 1.46 17.69
CA THR A 60 -15.53 2.48 18.42
C THR A 60 -14.88 3.86 18.23
N PRO A 61 -15.61 4.97 18.42
CA PRO A 61 -15.03 6.32 18.31
C PRO A 61 -13.79 6.53 19.19
N LYS A 62 -13.72 5.86 20.35
CA LYS A 62 -12.56 5.90 21.24
C LYS A 62 -11.35 5.19 20.64
N LEU A 63 -11.55 4.02 20.02
CA LEU A 63 -10.48 3.25 19.38
C LEU A 63 -9.98 3.94 18.11
N HIS A 64 -10.88 4.47 17.28
CA HIS A 64 -10.53 5.24 16.07
C HIS A 64 -9.61 6.42 16.39
N ARG A 65 -9.93 7.23 17.41
CA ARG A 65 -9.06 8.33 17.85
C ARG A 65 -7.67 7.86 18.27
N ARG A 66 -7.58 6.71 18.97
CA ARG A 66 -6.29 6.13 19.36
C ARG A 66 -5.50 5.64 18.15
N ALA A 67 -6.14 4.99 17.20
CA ALA A 67 -5.50 4.54 15.96
C ALA A 67 -4.98 5.71 15.13
N LEU A 68 -5.78 6.78 14.98
CA LEU A 68 -5.35 8.00 14.29
C LEU A 68 -4.12 8.63 14.96
N ALA A 69 -4.15 8.82 16.28
CA ALA A 69 -3.02 9.38 17.02
C ALA A 69 -1.75 8.51 16.90
N PHE A 70 -1.92 7.19 16.95
CA PHE A 70 -0.82 6.23 16.78
C PHE A 70 -0.17 6.34 15.40
N VAL A 71 -0.97 6.35 14.32
CA VAL A 71 -0.46 6.48 12.94
C VAL A 71 0.25 7.81 12.74
N GLN A 72 -0.31 8.92 13.26
CA GLN A 72 0.33 10.23 13.19
C GLN A 72 1.66 10.27 13.95
N ALA A 73 1.72 9.66 15.13
CA ALA A 73 2.95 9.58 15.92
C ALA A 73 4.03 8.76 15.21
N LEU A 74 3.67 7.64 14.58
CA LEU A 74 4.59 6.86 13.76
C LEU A 74 5.12 7.66 12.56
N GLY A 75 4.22 8.34 11.84
CA GLY A 75 4.60 9.19 10.71
C GLY A 75 5.63 10.24 11.11
N LYS A 76 5.36 10.97 12.20
CA LYS A 76 6.29 11.97 12.74
C LYS A 76 7.61 11.36 13.19
N LYS A 77 7.56 10.21 13.89
CA LYS A 77 8.76 9.55 14.43
C LYS A 77 9.73 9.11 13.33
N HIS A 78 9.21 8.64 12.20
CA HIS A 78 10.00 8.08 11.11
C HIS A 78 10.17 9.01 9.90
N GLY A 79 9.67 10.24 9.98
CA GLY A 79 9.75 11.20 8.88
C GLY A 79 8.91 10.80 7.66
N VAL A 80 7.92 9.92 7.84
CA VAL A 80 7.04 9.46 6.77
C VAL A 80 6.04 10.56 6.42
N THR A 81 5.90 10.81 5.13
CA THR A 81 4.98 11.82 4.57
C THR A 81 3.97 11.17 3.61
N GLY A 82 3.04 11.95 3.08
CA GLY A 82 1.99 11.46 2.18
C GLY A 82 0.57 11.62 2.73
N ARG A 83 -0.36 10.78 2.28
CA ARG A 83 -1.79 10.89 2.59
C ARG A 83 -2.35 9.59 3.17
N GLY A 84 -2.93 9.68 4.36
CA GLY A 84 -3.67 8.60 5.01
C GLY A 84 -5.13 8.98 5.27
N ARG A 85 -6.04 8.00 5.13
CA ARG A 85 -7.44 8.06 5.56
C ARG A 85 -7.63 7.03 6.66
N CYS A 86 -7.88 7.50 7.88
CA CYS A 86 -8.19 6.67 9.03
C CYS A 86 -9.68 6.85 9.37
N ALA A 87 -10.47 5.81 9.15
CA ALA A 87 -11.90 5.76 9.41
C ALA A 87 -12.19 4.71 10.50
N THR A 88 -13.44 4.61 10.95
CA THR A 88 -13.83 3.60 11.95
C THR A 88 -13.68 2.17 11.43
N GLU A 89 -13.83 1.96 10.13
CA GLU A 89 -13.65 0.66 9.47
C GLU A 89 -12.19 0.24 9.26
N GLY A 90 -11.22 1.16 9.41
CA GLY A 90 -9.81 0.86 9.19
C GLY A 90 -8.97 1.99 8.61
N LEU A 91 -7.94 1.64 7.86
CA LEU A 91 -6.90 2.55 7.37
C LEU A 91 -6.62 2.34 5.88
N ASN A 92 -6.43 3.44 5.14
CA ASN A 92 -6.02 3.45 3.73
C ASN A 92 -4.98 4.56 3.53
N CYS A 93 -3.80 4.21 3.05
CA CYS A 93 -2.65 5.12 3.01
C CYS A 93 -1.88 5.01 1.69
N THR A 94 -1.35 6.16 1.28
CA THR A 94 -0.27 6.31 0.30
C THR A 94 0.80 7.17 0.96
N VAL A 95 1.94 6.56 1.28
CA VAL A 95 3.02 7.21 2.04
C VAL A 95 4.37 7.09 1.35
N THR A 96 5.26 8.02 1.69
CA THR A 96 6.66 8.12 1.23
C THR A 96 7.58 8.34 2.40
#